data_AF-A0A4P7GSL2-F1
#
_entry.id   AF-A0A4P7GSL2-F1
#
_cell.length_a   1.000
_cell.length_b   1.000
_cell.length_c   1.000
_cell.angle_alpha   90.00
_cell.angle_beta   90.00
_cell.angle_gamma   90.00
#
_symmetry.space_group_name_H-M   'P 1'
#
loop_
_entity.id
_entity.type
_entity.pdbx_description
1 polymer ?
#
loop_
_entity_poly.entity_id
_entity_poly.type
_entity_poly.pdbx_seq_one_letter_code
_entity_poly.pdbx_strand_id
1 'polypeptide(L)'
;MVVPQLRWRPGYFAYIVITAAIVVALERAIAPADLSDVLSFYFFAVAAEAFPIPVPPLKGSISLGFVAIFAAILSEGPLWGTLIAALGTIRPIDFDGRIPLRGILYNRFQLGLSAFIAGHVYHALANGADITSRQSIAGFLLAALVYFIVNVGMFSAYEPVSRTLT
;
A
#
# COMPACT_ATOMS: atom_id res chain seq x y z
N MET A 1 -9.37 9.26 28.91
CA MET A 1 -9.46 8.63 27.57
C MET A 1 -9.92 9.72 26.62
N VAL A 2 -9.04 10.30 25.81
CA VAL A 2 -9.41 11.37 24.86
C VAL A 2 -9.95 10.66 23.62
N VAL A 3 -11.25 10.75 23.38
CA VAL A 3 -11.84 10.27 22.11
C VAL A 3 -11.23 11.13 21.01
N PRO A 4 -10.53 10.55 20.02
CA PRO A 4 -9.94 11.33 18.94
C PRO A 4 -11.07 12.05 18.20
N GLN A 5 -11.04 13.38 18.16
CA GLN A 5 -12.02 14.12 17.40
C GLN A 5 -11.70 13.94 15.91
N LEU A 6 -12.59 13.24 15.20
CA LEU A 6 -12.48 13.00 13.77
C LEU A 6 -12.46 14.34 13.02
N ARG A 7 -11.27 14.82 12.65
CA ARG A 7 -11.14 16.03 11.84
C ARG A 7 -11.37 15.68 10.37
N TRP A 8 -12.52 16.10 9.85
CA TRP A 8 -12.84 15.99 8.43
C TRP A 8 -11.74 16.64 7.58
N ARG A 9 -11.20 15.90 6.62
CA ARG A 9 -10.13 16.32 5.71
C ARG A 9 -10.60 16.13 4.26
N PRO A 10 -11.22 17.12 3.61
CA PRO A 10 -11.77 16.95 2.26
C PRO A 10 -10.73 16.54 1.21
N GLY A 11 -9.46 16.94 1.38
CA GLY A 11 -8.35 16.49 0.52
C GLY A 11 -8.11 14.98 0.55
N TYR A 12 -8.61 14.30 1.57
CA TYR A 12 -8.55 12.85 1.70
C TYR A 12 -9.48 12.13 0.74
N PHE A 13 -10.72 12.62 0.59
CA PHE A 13 -11.68 12.08 -0.37
C PHE A 13 -11.20 12.30 -1.81
N ALA A 14 -10.66 13.49 -2.09
CA ALA A 14 -10.04 13.78 -3.38
C ALA A 14 -8.89 12.81 -3.68
N TYR A 15 -8.03 12.52 -2.68
CA TYR A 15 -6.97 11.53 -2.82
C TYR A 15 -7.51 10.14 -3.20
N ILE A 16 -8.51 9.63 -2.48
CA ILE A 16 -9.10 8.30 -2.76
C ILE A 16 -9.61 8.24 -4.21
N VAL A 17 -10.42 9.23 -4.61
CA VAL A 17 -11.05 9.25 -5.93
C VAL A 17 -10.00 9.38 -7.03
N ILE A 18 -9.03 10.30 -6.87
CA ILE A 18 -7.97 10.53 -7.86
C ILE A 18 -7.08 9.30 -7.98
N THR A 19 -6.64 8.70 -6.87
CA THR A 19 -5.79 7.50 -6.91
C THR A 19 -6.53 6.33 -7.54
N ALA A 20 -7.79 6.08 -7.18
CA ALA A 20 -8.58 5.04 -7.81
C ALA A 20 -8.74 5.27 -9.32
N ALA A 21 -9.07 6.50 -9.73
CA ALA A 21 -9.22 6.86 -11.13
C ALA A 21 -7.91 6.71 -11.93
N ILE A 22 -6.77 7.14 -11.38
CA ILE A 22 -5.46 7.01 -12.03
C ILE A 22 -5.10 5.53 -12.19
N VAL A 23 -5.22 4.74 -11.12
CA VAL A 23 -4.83 3.33 -11.14
C VAL A 23 -5.71 2.55 -12.12
N VAL A 24 -7.02 2.80 -12.14
CA VAL A 24 -7.94 2.22 -13.15
C VAL A 24 -7.63 2.72 -14.57
N ALA A 25 -7.27 3.99 -14.76
CA ALA A 25 -6.95 4.52 -16.09
C ALA A 25 -5.63 3.96 -16.66
N LEU A 26 -4.66 3.67 -15.79
CA LEU A 26 -3.39 3.05 -16.17
C LEU A 26 -3.59 1.56 -16.51
N GLU A 27 -4.48 0.89 -15.79
CA GLU A 27 -4.81 -0.52 -15.97
C GLU A 27 -5.93 -0.68 -16.99
N ARG A 28 -5.56 -0.65 -18.27
CA ARG A 28 -6.50 -0.71 -19.41
C ARG A 28 -7.32 -2.00 -19.49
N ALA A 29 -6.87 -3.06 -18.82
CA ALA A 29 -7.59 -4.31 -18.66
C ALA A 29 -7.88 -4.51 -17.18
N ILE A 30 -9.13 -4.35 -16.77
CA ILE A 30 -9.56 -4.78 -15.44
C ILE A 30 -9.64 -6.30 -15.49
N ALA A 31 -8.63 -6.96 -14.92
CA ALA A 31 -8.70 -8.40 -14.74
C ALA A 31 -9.92 -8.73 -13.87
N PRO A 32 -10.68 -9.79 -14.21
CA PRO A 32 -11.74 -10.26 -13.34
C PRO A 32 -11.11 -10.63 -11.99
N ALA A 33 -11.61 -10.01 -10.93
CA ALA A 33 -11.22 -10.28 -9.56
C ALA A 33 -12.47 -10.69 -8.79
N ASP A 34 -12.28 -11.52 -7.76
CA ASP A 34 -13.37 -11.83 -6.85
C ASP A 34 -13.52 -10.66 -5.87
N LEU A 35 -14.66 -9.99 -5.94
CA LEU A 35 -14.93 -8.85 -5.06
C LEU A 35 -14.91 -9.26 -3.58
N SER A 36 -15.31 -10.49 -3.26
CA SER A 36 -15.25 -11.02 -1.90
C SER A 36 -13.80 -11.08 -1.41
N ASP A 37 -12.87 -11.53 -2.25
CA ASP A 37 -11.46 -11.66 -1.91
C ASP A 37 -10.80 -10.28 -1.81
N VAL A 38 -11.06 -9.39 -2.77
CA VAL A 38 -10.61 -7.98 -2.74
C VAL A 38 -11.06 -7.30 -1.45
N LEU A 39 -12.34 -7.41 -1.07
CA LEU A 39 -12.87 -6.81 0.15
C LEU A 39 -12.29 -7.44 1.41
N SER A 40 -12.03 -8.75 1.40
CA SER A 40 -11.39 -9.47 2.50
C SER A 40 -9.96 -8.98 2.70
N PHE A 41 -9.15 -8.91 1.65
CA PHE A 41 -7.79 -8.40 1.72
C PHE A 41 -7.74 -6.92 2.09
N TYR A 42 -8.68 -6.12 1.58
CA TYR A 42 -8.83 -4.72 1.99
C TYR A 42 -9.09 -4.61 3.50
N PHE A 43 -10.06 -5.37 4.01
CA PHE A 43 -10.36 -5.39 5.44
C PHE A 43 -9.16 -5.84 6.28
N PHE A 44 -8.45 -6.89 5.86
CA PHE A 44 -7.25 -7.33 6.56
C PHE A 44 -6.14 -6.29 6.55
N ALA A 45 -5.93 -5.59 5.43
CA ALA A 45 -4.96 -4.51 5.35
C ALA A 45 -5.30 -3.38 6.33
N VAL A 46 -6.56 -2.93 6.37
CA VAL A 46 -7.03 -1.89 7.30
C VAL A 46 -6.93 -2.35 8.76
N ALA A 47 -7.35 -3.58 9.06
CA ALA A 47 -7.28 -4.13 10.41
C ALA A 47 -5.83 -4.25 10.89
N ALA A 48 -4.91 -4.67 10.01
CA ALA A 48 -3.49 -4.77 10.30
C ALA A 48 -2.85 -3.41 10.65
N GLU A 49 -3.32 -2.32 10.05
CA GLU A 49 -2.87 -0.95 10.37
C GLU A 49 -3.29 -0.48 11.77
N ALA A 50 -4.30 -1.11 12.39
CA ALA A 50 -4.66 -0.83 13.77
C ALA A 50 -3.65 -1.42 14.78
N PHE A 51 -2.83 -2.39 14.34
CA PHE A 51 -1.86 -3.09 15.19
C PHE A 51 -0.43 -3.03 14.60
N PRO A 52 0.15 -1.83 14.43
CA PRO A 52 1.50 -1.71 13.92
C PRO A 52 2.49 -2.28 14.93
N ILE A 53 3.45 -3.08 14.47
CA ILE A 53 4.49 -3.65 15.32
C ILE A 53 5.61 -2.62 15.47
N PRO A 54 5.86 -2.08 16.69
CA PRO A 54 7.01 -1.20 16.90
C PRO A 54 8.29 -2.01 16.71
N VAL A 55 9.33 -1.37 16.17
CA VAL A 55 10.64 -2.03 15.97
C VAL A 55 11.69 -1.40 16.89
N PRO A 56 11.78 -1.76 18.18
CA PRO A 56 12.92 -1.38 19.00
C PRO A 56 14.20 -1.97 18.38
N PRO A 57 15.32 -1.22 18.21
CA PRO A 57 15.62 0.14 18.69
C PRO A 57 15.33 1.28 17.68
N LEU A 58 14.76 0.97 16.51
CA LEU A 58 14.43 1.93 15.47
C LEU A 58 13.20 2.76 15.89
N LYS A 59 13.22 4.07 15.67
CA LYS A 59 12.04 4.93 15.84
C LYS A 59 11.10 4.73 14.64
N GLY A 60 10.40 3.60 14.62
CA GLY A 60 9.48 3.24 13.55
C GLY A 60 8.62 2.03 13.90
N SER A 61 7.65 1.76 13.04
CA SER A 61 6.77 0.60 13.13
C SER A 61 6.63 -0.06 11.76
N ILE A 62 6.50 -1.38 11.75
CA ILE A 62 6.21 -2.15 10.54
C ILE A 62 4.71 -2.41 10.48
N SER A 63 4.12 -2.16 9.30
CA SER A 63 2.74 -2.54 9.03
C SER A 63 2.65 -4.03 8.69
N LEU A 64 1.70 -4.72 9.31
CA LEU A 64 1.33 -6.08 8.98
C LEU A 64 0.48 -6.16 7.70
N GLY A 65 -0.06 -5.03 7.23
CA GLY A 65 -0.91 -4.94 6.04
C GLY A 65 -0.19 -5.34 4.75
N PHE A 66 1.14 -5.32 4.75
CA PHE A 66 1.97 -5.81 3.65
C PHE A 66 1.60 -7.23 3.22
N VAL A 67 1.29 -8.13 4.17
CA VAL A 67 0.92 -9.53 3.85
C VAL A 67 -0.38 -9.58 3.04
N ALA A 68 -1.40 -8.82 3.46
CA ALA A 68 -2.67 -8.74 2.75
C ALA A 68 -2.54 -8.07 1.38
N ILE A 69 -1.72 -7.02 1.29
CA ILE A 69 -1.40 -6.33 0.04
C ILE A 69 -0.74 -7.30 -0.94
N PHE A 70 0.30 -8.02 -0.50
CA PHE A 70 0.97 -8.98 -1.38
C PHE A 70 0.07 -10.13 -1.76
N ALA A 71 -0.73 -10.68 -0.84
CA ALA A 71 -1.70 -11.71 -1.18
C ALA A 71 -2.66 -11.25 -2.30
N ALA A 72 -3.21 -10.03 -2.18
CA ALA A 72 -4.07 -9.45 -3.21
C ALA A 72 -3.35 -9.19 -4.54
N ILE A 73 -2.08 -8.79 -4.52
CA ILE A 73 -1.26 -8.68 -5.74
C ILE A 73 -1.18 -10.03 -6.44
N LEU A 74 -0.89 -11.10 -5.68
CA LEU A 74 -0.68 -12.44 -6.24
C LEU A 74 -1.97 -13.05 -6.76
N SER A 75 -3.10 -12.88 -6.05
CA SER A 75 -4.39 -13.50 -6.41
C SER A 75 -5.23 -12.65 -7.36
N GLU A 76 -5.45 -11.37 -7.04
CA GLU A 76 -6.38 -10.49 -7.76
C GLU A 76 -5.68 -9.62 -8.81
N GLY A 77 -4.36 -9.48 -8.71
CA GLY A 77 -3.55 -8.77 -9.70
C GLY A 77 -3.06 -7.39 -9.27
N PRO A 78 -2.26 -6.73 -10.13
CA PRO A 78 -1.56 -5.48 -9.80
C PRO A 78 -2.52 -4.34 -9.46
N LEU A 79 -3.63 -4.22 -10.20
CA LEU A 79 -4.66 -3.20 -9.98
C LEU A 79 -5.17 -3.21 -8.53
N TRP A 80 -5.71 -4.36 -8.09
CA TRP A 80 -6.36 -4.48 -6.79
C TRP A 80 -5.37 -4.43 -5.64
N GLY A 81 -4.21 -5.06 -5.78
CA GLY A 81 -3.12 -4.93 -4.83
C GLY A 81 -2.66 -3.48 -4.64
N THR A 82 -2.59 -2.70 -5.71
CA THR A 82 -2.25 -1.26 -5.67
C THR A 82 -3.32 -0.45 -4.94
N LEU A 83 -4.59 -0.68 -5.26
CA LEU A 83 -5.70 0.01 -4.60
C LEU A 83 -5.75 -0.32 -3.11
N ILE A 84 -5.55 -1.59 -2.73
CA ILE A 84 -5.48 -2.00 -1.34
C ILE A 84 -4.26 -1.39 -0.64
N ALA A 85 -3.11 -1.29 -1.29
CA ALA A 85 -1.94 -0.63 -0.73
C ALA A 85 -2.12 0.87 -0.53
N ALA A 86 -2.81 1.54 -1.45
CA ALA A 86 -3.05 2.99 -1.37
C ALA A 86 -4.17 3.35 -0.38
N LEU A 87 -5.23 2.54 -0.34
CA LEU A 87 -6.47 2.83 0.39
C LEU A 87 -6.62 2.03 1.68
N GLY A 88 -5.93 0.90 1.81
CA GLY A 88 -6.00 0.01 2.97
C GLY A 88 -5.00 0.38 4.06
N THR A 89 -3.98 1.19 3.75
CA THR A 89 -2.95 1.61 4.71
C THR A 89 -3.36 2.87 5.49
N ILE A 90 -4.64 2.95 5.85
CA ILE A 90 -5.23 4.05 6.60
C ILE A 90 -5.09 3.75 8.08
N ARG A 91 -4.52 4.67 8.85
CA ARG A 91 -4.33 4.48 10.30
C ARG A 91 -5.22 5.44 11.09
N PRO A 92 -5.69 5.04 12.29
CA PRO A 92 -6.45 5.94 13.16
C PRO A 92 -5.73 7.27 13.44
N ILE A 93 -4.41 7.23 13.65
CA ILE A 93 -3.59 8.42 13.91
C ILE A 93 -3.58 9.45 12.76
N ASP A 94 -3.94 9.06 11.54
CA ASP A 94 -4.03 9.96 10.39
C ASP A 94 -5.15 11.02 10.58
N PHE A 95 -6.11 10.75 11.47
CA PHE A 95 -7.24 11.61 11.78
C PHE A 95 -7.06 12.44 13.07
N ASP A 96 -6.06 12.13 13.89
CA ASP A 96 -5.77 12.82 15.16
C ASP A 96 -5.23 14.26 14.95
N GLY A 97 -4.92 14.63 13.70
CA GLY A 97 -4.34 15.93 13.36
C GLY A 97 -2.86 16.09 13.73
N ARG A 98 -2.26 15.08 14.36
CA ARG A 98 -0.83 15.03 14.74
C ARG A 98 0.11 14.88 13.54
N ILE A 99 -0.39 14.24 12.47
CA ILE A 99 0.38 14.04 11.24
C ILE A 99 -0.11 15.02 10.17
N PRO A 100 0.81 15.77 9.53
CA PRO A 100 0.44 16.67 8.43
C PRO A 100 -0.13 15.89 7.26
N LEU A 101 -1.16 16.43 6.60
CA LEU A 101 -1.84 15.78 5.48
C LEU A 101 -0.86 15.37 4.37
N ARG A 102 0.13 16.21 4.07
CA ARG A 102 1.16 15.91 3.08
C ARG A 102 1.92 14.62 3.39
N GLY A 103 2.30 14.39 4.64
CA GLY A 103 3.01 13.17 5.05
C GLY A 103 2.15 11.93 4.91
N ILE A 104 0.86 12.05 5.22
CA ILE A 104 -0.12 10.98 5.06
C ILE A 104 -0.29 10.62 3.58
N LEU A 105 -0.54 11.62 2.72
CA LEU A 105 -0.73 11.40 1.28
C LEU A 105 0.54 10.85 0.63
N TYR A 106 1.71 11.34 1.03
CA TYR A 106 2.98 10.84 0.53
C TYR A 106 3.18 9.37 0.89
N ASN A 107 2.95 8.98 2.14
CA ASN A 107 3.10 7.61 2.59
C ASN A 107 2.22 6.63 1.80
N ARG A 108 0.97 7.01 1.49
CA ARG A 108 0.07 6.15 0.72
C ARG A 108 0.40 6.10 -0.76
N PHE A 109 0.82 7.24 -1.34
CA PHE A 109 1.35 7.25 -2.70
C PHE A 109 2.59 6.35 -2.81
N GLN A 110 3.49 6.43 -1.83
CA GLN A 110 4.67 5.57 -1.75
C GLN A 110 4.29 4.09 -1.67
N LEU A 111 3.37 3.70 -0.79
CA LEU A 111 2.94 2.30 -0.66
C LEU A 111 2.20 1.80 -1.90
N GLY A 112 1.31 2.61 -2.46
CA GLY A 112 0.61 2.32 -3.72
C GLY A 112 1.57 2.15 -4.89
N LEU A 113 2.54 3.05 -5.07
CA LEU A 113 3.52 2.96 -6.14
C LEU A 113 4.44 1.75 -5.97
N SER A 114 4.87 1.44 -4.74
CA SER A 114 5.62 0.22 -4.44
C SER A 114 4.83 -1.04 -4.82
N ALA A 115 3.54 -1.11 -4.46
CA ALA A 115 2.67 -2.23 -4.80
C ALA A 115 2.43 -2.35 -6.31
N PHE A 116 2.21 -1.22 -6.99
CA PHE A 116 1.98 -1.17 -8.43
C PHE A 116 3.14 -1.76 -9.22
N ILE A 117 4.35 -1.29 -8.95
CA ILE A 117 5.55 -1.77 -9.66
C ILE A 117 5.84 -3.22 -9.29
N ALA A 118 5.74 -3.58 -8.01
CA ALA A 118 5.95 -4.96 -7.56
C ALA A 118 4.95 -5.95 -8.19
N GLY A 119 3.67 -5.57 -8.28
CA GLY A 119 2.66 -6.41 -8.91
C GLY A 119 2.92 -6.67 -10.38
N HIS A 120 3.30 -5.64 -11.13
CA HIS A 120 3.70 -5.82 -12.53
C HIS A 120 4.92 -6.73 -12.68
N VAL A 121 5.92 -6.59 -11.81
CA VAL A 121 7.11 -7.44 -11.81
C VAL A 121 6.75 -8.90 -11.54
N TYR A 122 5.89 -9.16 -10.55
CA TYR A 122 5.43 -10.51 -10.25
C TYR A 122 4.70 -11.12 -11.45
N HIS A 123 3.67 -10.44 -11.96
CA HIS A 123 2.82 -10.97 -13.03
C HIS A 123 3.57 -11.10 -14.36
N ALA A 124 4.54 -10.24 -14.64
CA ALA A 124 5.41 -10.37 -15.79
C ALA A 124 6.31 -11.62 -15.75
N LEU A 125 6.76 -12.04 -14.55
CA LEU A 125 7.64 -13.19 -14.40
C LEU A 125 6.88 -14.51 -14.16
N ALA A 126 5.85 -14.47 -13.33
CA ALA A 126 5.01 -15.63 -13.02
C ALA A 126 4.16 -16.03 -14.23
N ASN A 127 3.68 -15.07 -15.01
CA ASN A 127 2.95 -15.28 -16.27
C ASN A 127 1.82 -16.34 -16.15
N GLY A 128 1.06 -16.30 -15.05
CA GLY A 128 -0.04 -17.23 -14.78
C GLY A 128 0.38 -18.63 -14.30
N ALA A 129 1.65 -18.86 -13.99
CA ALA A 129 2.12 -20.12 -13.42
C ALA A 129 1.58 -20.35 -12.00
N ASP A 130 1.45 -21.62 -11.60
CA ASP A 130 1.04 -22.00 -10.25
C ASP A 130 1.89 -21.29 -9.18
N ILE A 131 1.27 -20.95 -8.04
CA ILE A 131 1.92 -20.20 -6.96
C ILE A 131 3.15 -20.93 -6.37
N THR A 132 3.17 -22.25 -6.46
CA THR A 132 4.27 -23.12 -6.00
C THR A 132 5.35 -23.34 -7.05
N SER A 133 5.16 -22.85 -8.28
CA SER A 133 6.14 -22.98 -9.35
C SER A 133 7.41 -22.19 -9.03
N ARG A 134 8.56 -22.65 -9.56
CA ARG A 134 9.83 -21.93 -9.40
C ARG A 134 9.77 -20.51 -9.95
N GLN A 135 9.01 -20.30 -11.03
CA GLN A 135 8.81 -18.99 -11.66
C GLN A 135 8.03 -18.06 -10.72
N SER A 136 6.92 -18.52 -10.14
CA SER A 136 6.13 -17.74 -9.19
C SER A 136 6.91 -17.44 -7.90
N ILE A 137 7.68 -18.39 -7.38
CA ILE A 137 8.55 -18.16 -6.21
C ILE A 137 9.62 -17.10 -6.53
N ALA A 138 10.29 -17.20 -7.67
CA ALA A 138 11.27 -16.21 -8.11
C ALA A 138 10.63 -14.83 -8.34
N GLY A 139 9.44 -14.81 -8.94
CA GLY A 139 8.64 -13.60 -9.17
C GLY A 139 8.27 -12.93 -7.86
N PHE A 140 7.85 -13.70 -6.86
CA PHE A 140 7.53 -13.19 -5.53
C PHE A 140 8.75 -12.53 -4.87
N LEU A 141 9.90 -13.21 -4.86
CA LEU A 141 11.13 -12.68 -4.27
C LEU A 141 11.59 -11.39 -4.97
N LEU A 142 11.53 -11.37 -6.30
CA LEU A 142 11.89 -10.18 -7.07
C LEU A 142 10.91 -9.03 -6.84
N ALA A 143 9.60 -9.31 -6.84
CA ALA A 143 8.58 -8.32 -6.55
C ALA A 143 8.73 -7.74 -5.13
N ALA A 144 9.02 -8.57 -4.13
CA ALA A 144 9.26 -8.12 -2.76
C ALA A 144 10.50 -7.22 -2.66
N LEU A 145 11.57 -7.57 -3.37
CA LEU A 145 12.77 -6.74 -3.46
C LEU A 145 12.48 -5.40 -4.15
N VAL A 146 11.75 -5.40 -5.25
CA VAL A 146 11.34 -4.18 -5.96
C VAL A 146 10.46 -3.30 -5.07
N TYR A 147 9.48 -3.89 -4.39
CA TYR A 147 8.63 -3.18 -3.43
C TYR A 147 9.51 -2.48 -2.39
N PHE A 148 10.44 -3.21 -1.78
CA PHE A 148 11.35 -2.67 -0.77
C PHE A 148 12.21 -1.53 -1.31
N ILE A 149 12.84 -1.70 -2.48
CA ILE A 149 13.69 -0.68 -3.09
C ILE A 149 12.91 0.59 -3.39
N VAL A 150 11.72 0.48 -4.00
CA VAL A 150 10.87 1.64 -4.31
C VAL A 150 10.43 2.31 -3.01
N ASN A 151 10.01 1.53 -2.02
CA ASN A 151 9.51 2.04 -0.75
C ASN A 151 10.60 2.81 0.01
N VAL A 152 11.77 2.20 0.20
CA VAL A 152 12.91 2.82 0.89
C VAL A 152 13.44 3.99 0.10
N GLY A 153 13.59 3.87 -1.22
CA GLY A 153 14.08 4.96 -2.06
C GLY A 153 13.21 6.21 -1.96
N MET A 154 11.89 6.05 -2.00
CA MET A 154 10.95 7.15 -1.80
C MET A 154 11.02 7.73 -0.39
N PHE A 155 11.02 6.89 0.64
CA PHE A 155 11.15 7.35 2.02
C PHE A 155 12.42 8.19 2.22
N SER A 156 13.56 7.70 1.74
CA SER A 156 14.85 8.40 1.81
C SER A 156 14.85 9.73 1.05
N ALA A 157 14.12 9.83 -0.07
CA ALA A 157 13.98 11.09 -0.80
C ALA A 157 13.07 12.11 -0.08
N TYR A 158 12.07 11.63 0.66
CA TYR A 158 11.10 12.49 1.35
C TYR A 158 11.58 13.02 2.70
N GLU A 159 12.35 12.23 3.44
CA GLU A 159 12.80 12.60 4.79
C GLU A 159 13.48 13.98 4.85
N PRO A 160 14.45 14.33 3.98
CA PRO A 160 15.10 15.64 4.02
C PRO A 160 14.14 16.80 3.77
N VAL A 161 13.20 16.60 2.84
CA VAL A 161 12.18 17.60 2.46
C VAL A 161 11.16 17.80 3.59
N SER A 162 10.87 16.75 4.35
CA SER A 162 9.92 16.85 5.48
C SER A 162 10.49 17.67 6.64
N ARG A 163 11.80 17.61 6.90
CA ARG A 163 12.47 18.34 7.98
C ARG A 163 12.62 19.84 7.73
N THR A 164 12.55 20.28 6.47
CA THR A 164 12.69 21.70 6.08
C THR A 164 11.36 22.46 6.12
N LEU A 165 10.24 21.77 6.28
CA LEU A 165 8.89 22.34 6.18
C LEU A 165 8.09 22.28 7.49
N THR A 166 8.75 21.87 8.59
CA THR A 166 8.26 21.94 9.98
C THR A 166 8.94 23.09 10.70
#